data_AF-A0A1M7LWE4-F1
#
_entry.id   AF-A0A1M7LWE4-F1
#
_cell.length_a   1.000
_cell.length_b   1.000
_cell.length_c   1.000
_cell.angle_alpha   90.00
_cell.angle_beta   90.00
_cell.angle_gamma   90.00
#
_symmetry.space_group_name_H-M   'P 1'
#
loop_
_entity.id
_entity.type
_entity.pdbx_description
1 polymer ?
#
loop_
_entity_poly.entity_id
_entity_poly.type
_entity_poly.pdbx_seq_one_letter_code
_entity_poly.pdbx_strand_id
1 'polypeptide(L)'
;MDLPGRGTALVQAVPQHGIKGHTQDNMIEWEGYTDPELGIPVYSLYGEHREPTAEMLSHVDMMLVDLQDVGARYYTFIWTLFLCMKACEKAGIPVIVVDRPNPINCVDEEGPVLDLNYTSFVGLHSIRTRHAKTIGELAVQFKEERFPKCELYVLGMEGYDKKMWYDQTGLPWILPSPNMPTLDTAIVYPGMCLFEATNVSEGRGTTRPFEIFGAPFIDAVKLCKYMNDLKFPGVYFRENYFQPTFHKGAGQICGGAQIHVLDRDKFRSFDMAVKLLQYIFNEYPKDFAWKQPPYEYEFKKLPIDILLGNGTFRKEFIESSI
;
A
#
# COMPACT_ATOMS: atom_id res chain seq x y z
N MET A 1 18.46 -4.94 -28.64
CA MET A 1 18.04 -3.57 -28.98
C MET A 1 19.27 -2.70 -28.79
N ASP A 2 19.89 -2.25 -29.88
CA ASP A 2 20.91 -1.21 -29.79
C ASP A 2 20.19 0.14 -29.62
N LEU A 3 20.29 0.72 -28.43
CA LEU A 3 19.86 2.10 -28.17
C LEU A 3 21.01 3.02 -28.54
N PRO A 4 20.88 3.88 -29.57
CA PRO A 4 21.99 4.68 -30.06
C PRO A 4 22.32 5.83 -29.11
N GLY A 5 23.50 5.77 -28.48
CA GLY A 5 24.47 6.86 -28.35
C GLY A 5 24.00 8.30 -28.04
N ARG A 6 22.91 8.50 -27.30
CA ARG A 6 22.55 9.79 -26.68
C ARG A 6 22.70 9.64 -25.17
N GLY A 7 23.37 10.61 -24.55
CA GLY A 7 23.67 10.57 -23.12
C GLY A 7 22.40 10.27 -22.32
N THR A 8 22.44 9.20 -21.53
CA THR A 8 21.33 8.81 -20.67
C THR A 8 21.11 9.89 -19.62
N ALA A 9 20.15 10.79 -19.85
CA ALA A 9 19.62 11.64 -18.79
C ALA A 9 18.74 10.75 -17.91
N LEU A 10 19.33 10.19 -16.85
CA LEU A 10 18.57 9.48 -15.85
C LEU A 10 17.79 10.51 -15.03
N VAL A 11 16.48 10.59 -15.21
CA VAL A 11 15.60 11.39 -14.36
C VAL A 11 14.95 10.43 -13.38
N GLN A 12 15.18 10.63 -12.08
CA GLN A 12 14.65 9.71 -11.08
C GLN A 12 13.41 10.30 -10.42
N ALA A 13 12.29 9.64 -10.65
CA ALA A 13 10.99 10.03 -10.14
C ALA A 13 10.62 9.06 -9.02
N VAL A 14 10.45 9.59 -7.81
CA VAL A 14 10.50 8.78 -6.59
C VAL A 14 9.18 8.89 -5.82
N PRO A 15 8.61 7.76 -5.35
CA PRO A 15 7.32 7.75 -4.67
C PRO A 15 7.42 8.20 -3.19
N GLN A 16 6.33 8.01 -2.44
CA GLN A 16 6.01 8.53 -1.08
C GLN A 16 7.11 8.47 0.01
N HIS A 17 8.19 7.70 -0.16
CA HIS A 17 9.25 7.53 0.87
C HIS A 17 10.64 8.05 0.48
N GLY A 18 10.76 8.71 -0.67
CA GLY A 18 12.04 9.19 -1.16
C GLY A 18 12.97 8.05 -1.60
N ILE A 19 14.07 8.39 -2.27
CA ILE A 19 14.94 7.42 -2.96
C ILE A 19 15.67 6.50 -1.99
N LYS A 20 15.98 7.02 -0.79
CA LYS A 20 16.60 6.26 0.29
C LYS A 20 15.58 5.55 1.19
N GLY A 21 14.29 5.62 0.86
CA GLY A 21 13.20 5.05 1.68
C GLY A 21 13.11 5.63 3.08
N HIS A 22 13.68 6.81 3.31
CA HIS A 22 13.93 7.37 4.64
C HIS A 22 12.78 8.25 5.16
N THR A 23 11.89 8.71 4.29
CA THR A 23 10.82 9.62 4.67
C THR A 23 9.69 8.83 5.33
N GLN A 24 9.42 9.15 6.60
CA GLN A 24 8.27 8.63 7.34
C GLN A 24 6.96 9.03 6.64
N ASP A 25 5.94 8.21 6.84
CA ASP A 25 4.60 8.43 6.31
C ASP A 25 4.07 9.82 6.71
N ASN A 26 3.51 10.54 5.73
CA ASN A 26 2.77 11.79 5.90
C ASN A 26 3.49 12.95 6.64
N MET A 27 4.83 12.92 6.76
CA MET A 27 5.53 13.88 7.65
C MET A 27 6.48 14.85 6.95
N ILE A 28 7.04 14.56 5.76
CA ILE A 28 7.90 15.52 5.04
C ILE A 28 7.72 15.36 3.52
N GLU A 29 7.00 16.28 2.89
CA GLU A 29 7.08 16.46 1.44
C GLU A 29 8.49 16.96 1.08
N TRP A 30 9.07 16.45 0.00
CA TRP A 30 10.41 16.86 -0.47
C TRP A 30 10.31 17.31 -1.93
N GLU A 31 11.14 18.28 -2.32
CA GLU A 31 10.98 19.06 -3.55
C GLU A 31 11.84 18.56 -4.73
N GLY A 32 12.60 17.48 -4.53
CA GLY A 32 13.65 17.07 -5.46
C GLY A 32 15.05 17.46 -4.98
N TYR A 33 16.08 16.91 -5.62
CA TYR A 33 17.47 17.32 -5.46
C TYR A 33 18.31 16.88 -6.66
N THR A 34 19.52 17.41 -6.82
CA THR A 34 20.49 16.84 -7.78
C THR A 34 21.30 15.77 -7.09
N ASP A 35 21.29 14.55 -7.64
CA ASP A 35 22.08 13.47 -7.08
C ASP A 35 23.57 13.85 -7.04
N PRO A 36 24.22 13.84 -5.87
CA PRO A 36 25.58 14.34 -5.73
C PRO A 36 26.63 13.42 -6.37
N GLU A 37 26.30 12.15 -6.60
CA GLU A 37 27.21 11.16 -7.20
C GLU A 37 27.03 11.09 -8.72
N LEU A 38 25.77 11.05 -9.18
CA LEU A 38 25.42 10.88 -10.57
C LEU A 38 25.25 12.21 -11.33
N GLY A 39 25.08 13.33 -10.62
CA GLY A 39 24.90 14.66 -11.22
C GLY A 39 23.57 14.84 -11.97
N ILE A 40 22.58 14.01 -11.65
CA ILE A 40 21.27 13.98 -12.33
C ILE A 40 20.15 14.58 -11.46
N PRO A 41 19.10 15.16 -12.05
CA PRO A 41 17.95 15.62 -11.28
C PRO A 41 17.10 14.44 -10.75
N VAL A 42 16.73 14.55 -9.47
CA VAL A 42 15.81 13.67 -8.78
C VAL A 42 14.56 14.48 -8.45
N TYR A 43 13.39 14.05 -8.94
CA TYR A 43 12.11 14.70 -8.70
C TYR A 43 11.25 13.89 -7.74
N SER A 44 10.53 14.59 -6.87
CA SER A 44 9.48 13.98 -6.06
C SER A 44 8.21 13.82 -6.89
N LEU A 45 7.67 12.60 -6.93
CA LEU A 45 6.33 12.32 -7.43
C LEU A 45 5.32 12.14 -6.28
N TYR A 46 5.54 12.88 -5.20
CA TYR A 46 4.70 12.92 -4.02
C TYR A 46 4.54 14.36 -3.53
N GLY A 47 3.41 14.70 -2.90
CA GLY A 47 3.12 16.09 -2.52
C GLY A 47 2.57 16.93 -3.65
N GLU A 48 3.25 18.03 -3.98
CA GLU A 48 2.80 19.02 -4.98
C GLU A 48 2.59 18.38 -6.36
N HIS A 49 3.53 17.53 -6.79
CA HIS A 49 3.51 16.87 -8.09
C HIS A 49 3.46 15.36 -7.91
N ARG A 50 2.32 14.74 -8.24
CA ARG A 50 2.16 13.26 -8.27
C ARG A 50 2.17 12.69 -9.69
N GLU A 51 1.79 13.51 -10.67
CA GLU A 51 1.92 13.24 -12.10
C GLU A 51 3.14 14.02 -12.61
N PRO A 52 4.08 13.40 -13.35
CA PRO A 52 5.20 14.12 -13.94
C PRO A 52 4.74 15.32 -14.78
N THR A 53 5.39 16.47 -14.61
CA THR A 53 5.08 17.67 -15.40
C THR A 53 5.73 17.58 -16.79
N ALA A 54 5.24 18.39 -17.74
CA ALA A 54 5.84 18.47 -19.07
C ALA A 54 7.31 18.94 -19.01
N GLU A 55 7.66 19.79 -18.04
CA GLU A 55 9.02 20.25 -17.81
C GLU A 55 9.93 19.11 -17.34
N MET A 56 9.48 18.31 -16.36
CA MET A 56 10.21 17.11 -15.88
C MET A 56 10.46 16.10 -17.01
N LEU A 57 9.56 16.04 -18.00
CA LEU A 57 9.62 15.10 -19.13
C LEU A 57 10.35 15.67 -20.37
N SER A 58 10.69 16.96 -20.39
CA SER A 58 11.17 17.65 -21.59
C SER A 58 12.48 17.12 -22.18
N HIS A 59 13.28 16.42 -21.38
CA HIS A 59 14.55 15.81 -21.78
C HIS A 59 14.56 14.28 -21.58
N VAL A 60 13.38 13.68 -21.43
CA VAL A 60 13.23 12.24 -21.21
C VAL A 60 12.82 11.58 -22.52
N ASP A 61 13.71 10.76 -23.09
CA ASP A 61 13.41 9.97 -24.29
C ASP A 61 12.57 8.71 -23.96
N MET A 62 12.66 8.21 -22.72
CA MET A 62 12.00 6.99 -22.26
C MET A 62 11.92 6.97 -20.73
N MET A 63 10.80 6.48 -20.19
CA MET A 63 10.57 6.33 -18.75
C MET A 63 10.81 4.88 -18.32
N LEU A 64 11.74 4.64 -17.40
CA LEU A 64 11.95 3.32 -16.78
C LEU A 64 11.29 3.29 -15.40
N VAL A 65 10.46 2.28 -15.15
CA VAL A 65 9.83 2.03 -13.85
C VAL A 65 10.38 0.73 -13.27
N ASP A 66 11.10 0.84 -12.16
CA ASP A 66 11.64 -0.28 -11.40
C ASP A 66 11.28 -0.10 -9.91
N LEU A 67 10.09 -0.58 -9.52
CA LEU A 67 9.53 -0.38 -8.17
C LEU A 67 9.04 -1.70 -7.59
N GLN A 68 9.46 -2.00 -6.34
CA GLN A 68 8.93 -3.11 -5.57
C GLN A 68 7.64 -2.67 -4.85
N ASP A 69 6.50 -3.14 -5.35
CA ASP A 69 5.20 -2.98 -4.69
C ASP A 69 4.95 -4.06 -3.62
N VAL A 70 3.84 -3.95 -2.87
CA VAL A 70 3.47 -4.87 -1.78
C VAL A 70 2.21 -5.69 -2.04
N GLY A 71 1.54 -5.51 -3.18
CA GLY A 71 0.36 -6.27 -3.57
C GLY A 71 -0.97 -5.73 -3.03
N ALA A 72 -0.98 -4.50 -2.53
CA ALA A 72 -2.14 -3.85 -1.93
C ALA A 72 -2.50 -2.55 -2.64
N ARG A 73 -3.79 -2.35 -2.92
CA ARG A 73 -4.32 -1.23 -3.70
C ARG A 73 -3.92 0.13 -3.18
N TYR A 74 -3.92 0.33 -1.87
CA TYR A 74 -3.61 1.62 -1.26
C TYR A 74 -2.11 1.86 -1.05
N TYR A 75 -1.26 0.91 -1.43
CA TYR A 75 0.17 1.17 -1.55
C TYR A 75 0.43 1.97 -2.83
N THR A 76 0.98 3.17 -2.69
CA THR A 76 0.87 4.20 -3.72
C THR A 76 1.80 4.03 -4.92
N PHE A 77 2.70 3.04 -4.91
CA PHE A 77 3.70 2.86 -5.97
C PHE A 77 3.06 2.51 -7.32
N ILE A 78 2.05 1.65 -7.33
CA ILE A 78 1.26 1.34 -8.54
C ILE A 78 0.50 2.56 -9.08
N TRP A 79 0.18 3.53 -8.22
CA TRP A 79 -0.45 4.79 -8.62
C TRP A 79 0.54 5.81 -9.15
N THR A 80 1.78 5.80 -8.64
CA THR A 80 2.89 6.49 -9.30
C THR A 80 3.09 5.96 -10.72
N LEU A 81 3.12 4.63 -10.93
CA LEU A 81 3.15 4.04 -12.27
C LEU A 81 1.97 4.53 -13.13
N PHE A 82 0.74 4.47 -12.61
CA PHE A 82 -0.46 4.91 -13.33
C PHE A 82 -0.36 6.37 -13.80
N LEU A 83 0.10 7.28 -12.93
CA LEU A 83 0.26 8.69 -13.26
C LEU A 83 1.45 8.95 -14.21
N CYS A 84 2.55 8.20 -14.08
CA CYS A 84 3.65 8.23 -15.05
C CYS A 84 3.18 7.80 -16.44
N MET A 85 2.45 6.68 -16.55
CA MET A 85 1.90 6.23 -17.84
C MET A 85 0.98 7.27 -18.48
N LYS A 86 0.13 7.93 -17.67
CA LYS A 86 -0.71 9.04 -18.13
C LYS A 86 0.08 10.21 -18.69
N ALA A 87 1.14 10.64 -17.98
CA ALA A 87 1.97 11.75 -18.40
C ALA A 87 2.79 11.40 -19.66
N CYS A 88 3.38 10.20 -19.69
CA CYS A 88 4.14 9.68 -20.82
C CYS A 88 3.30 9.50 -22.09
N GLU A 89 2.05 9.02 -21.97
CA GLU A 89 1.12 8.98 -23.11
C GLU A 89 0.87 10.37 -23.71
N LYS A 90 0.65 11.39 -22.87
CA LYS A 90 0.46 12.77 -23.34
C LYS A 90 1.70 13.33 -24.02
N ALA A 91 2.89 12.96 -23.54
CA ALA A 91 4.17 13.43 -24.05
C ALA A 91 4.70 12.61 -25.25
N GLY A 92 4.09 11.46 -25.56
CA GLY A 92 4.61 10.53 -26.57
C GLY A 92 5.92 9.85 -26.14
N ILE A 93 6.15 9.71 -24.84
CA ILE A 93 7.34 9.08 -24.26
C ILE A 93 7.04 7.60 -23.98
N PRO A 94 7.85 6.65 -24.50
CA PRO A 94 7.70 5.24 -24.17
C PRO A 94 7.97 4.95 -22.68
N VAL A 95 7.25 3.96 -22.14
CA VAL A 95 7.40 3.47 -20.76
C VAL A 95 7.93 2.04 -20.80
N ILE A 96 8.99 1.77 -20.04
CA ILE A 96 9.48 0.43 -19.74
C ILE A 96 9.20 0.12 -18.27
N VAL A 97 8.54 -1.00 -18.00
CA VAL A 97 8.37 -1.52 -16.64
C VAL A 97 9.28 -2.73 -16.48
N VAL A 98 10.20 -2.65 -15.51
CA VAL A 98 10.96 -3.81 -15.03
C VAL A 98 10.08 -4.54 -14.04
N ASP A 99 9.52 -5.68 -14.47
CA ASP A 99 8.54 -6.36 -13.62
C ASP A 99 9.19 -6.95 -12.37
N ARG A 100 8.42 -7.00 -11.28
CA ARG A 100 8.87 -7.50 -9.97
C ARG A 100 7.85 -8.43 -9.32
N PRO A 101 8.29 -9.35 -8.43
CA PRO A 101 7.40 -10.24 -7.73
C PRO A 101 6.34 -9.46 -6.93
N ASN A 102 5.09 -9.92 -6.97
CA ASN A 102 4.12 -9.51 -5.96
C ASN A 102 4.43 -10.29 -4.68
N PRO A 103 4.78 -9.63 -3.56
CA PRO A 103 5.29 -10.35 -2.40
C PRO A 103 4.27 -11.25 -1.71
N ILE A 104 2.99 -10.95 -1.92
CA ILE A 104 1.85 -11.71 -1.42
C ILE A 104 1.16 -12.49 -2.55
N ASN A 105 1.94 -12.95 -3.53
CA ASN A 105 1.54 -13.76 -4.68
C ASN A 105 0.57 -13.08 -5.68
N CYS A 106 0.41 -13.71 -6.84
CA CYS A 106 -0.47 -13.30 -7.94
C CYS A 106 -1.64 -14.28 -8.13
N VAL A 107 -2.16 -14.84 -7.04
CA VAL A 107 -3.26 -15.83 -7.04
C VAL A 107 -4.43 -15.37 -6.19
N ASP A 108 -4.11 -14.88 -5.00
CA ASP A 108 -5.10 -14.58 -3.98
C ASP A 108 -5.60 -13.15 -4.07
N GLU A 109 -6.89 -13.00 -4.35
CA GLU A 109 -7.58 -11.72 -4.36
C GLU A 109 -8.41 -11.54 -3.08
N GLU A 110 -8.44 -10.33 -2.53
CA GLU A 110 -9.22 -10.00 -1.33
C GLU A 110 -9.80 -8.58 -1.39
N GLY A 111 -10.92 -8.39 -0.71
CA GLY A 111 -11.59 -7.10 -0.57
C GLY A 111 -12.40 -6.66 -1.80
N PRO A 112 -13.18 -5.58 -1.64
CA PRO A 112 -14.03 -5.04 -2.70
C PRO A 112 -13.20 -4.43 -3.84
N VAL A 113 -13.74 -4.55 -5.05
CA VAL A 113 -13.25 -3.79 -6.21
C VAL A 113 -13.56 -2.31 -5.99
N LEU A 114 -12.61 -1.42 -6.33
CA LEU A 114 -12.81 0.03 -6.22
C LEU A 114 -13.97 0.49 -7.13
N ASP A 115 -15.00 1.08 -6.53
CA ASP A 115 -15.94 1.96 -7.21
C ASP A 115 -15.22 3.28 -7.53
N LEU A 116 -15.21 3.66 -8.80
CA LEU A 116 -14.54 4.88 -9.26
C LEU A 116 -15.11 6.16 -8.65
N ASN A 117 -16.32 6.14 -8.07
CA ASN A 117 -16.83 7.25 -7.25
C ASN A 117 -15.99 7.51 -5.98
N TYR A 118 -15.25 6.50 -5.51
CA TYR A 118 -14.35 6.56 -4.36
C TYR A 118 -12.87 6.68 -4.76
N THR A 119 -12.60 7.02 -6.03
CA THR A 119 -11.24 7.31 -6.53
C THR A 119 -10.54 8.36 -5.68
N SER A 120 -9.26 8.10 -5.36
CA SER A 120 -8.33 9.00 -4.67
C SER A 120 -6.88 8.61 -5.00
N PHE A 121 -5.87 9.24 -4.40
CA PHE A 121 -4.48 8.86 -4.63
C PHE A 121 -4.15 7.42 -4.17
N VAL A 122 -4.89 6.87 -3.22
CA VAL A 122 -4.75 5.46 -2.77
C VAL A 122 -5.63 4.48 -3.56
N GLY A 123 -6.18 4.93 -4.70
CA GLY A 123 -7.05 4.12 -5.55
C GLY A 123 -7.44 4.88 -6.82
N LEU A 124 -6.69 4.74 -7.93
CA LEU A 124 -6.97 5.46 -9.19
C LEU A 124 -7.70 4.63 -10.26
N HIS A 125 -7.83 3.32 -10.05
CA HIS A 125 -8.41 2.41 -11.04
C HIS A 125 -9.12 1.22 -10.38
N SER A 126 -10.06 0.61 -11.11
CA SER A 126 -10.97 -0.41 -10.58
C SER A 126 -10.26 -1.76 -10.37
N ILE A 127 -9.55 -1.88 -9.24
CA ILE A 127 -8.90 -3.11 -8.78
C ILE A 127 -9.31 -3.42 -7.32
N ARG A 128 -9.16 -4.69 -6.92
CA ARG A 128 -9.41 -5.14 -5.54
C ARG A 128 -8.36 -4.64 -4.56
N THR A 129 -8.65 -4.71 -3.26
CA THR A 129 -7.72 -4.35 -2.19
C THR A 129 -6.43 -5.16 -2.25
N ARG A 130 -6.51 -6.51 -2.25
CA ARG A 130 -5.40 -7.38 -2.64
C ARG A 130 -5.64 -7.77 -4.09
N HIS A 131 -4.80 -7.27 -4.99
CA HIS A 131 -5.10 -7.26 -6.43
C HIS A 131 -4.50 -8.44 -7.23
N ALA A 132 -3.67 -9.28 -6.60
CA ALA A 132 -3.10 -10.50 -7.19
C ALA A 132 -2.40 -10.31 -8.55
N LYS A 133 -1.69 -9.18 -8.73
CA LYS A 133 -0.99 -8.84 -9.98
C LYS A 133 0.41 -8.32 -9.70
N THR A 134 1.36 -8.58 -10.60
CA THR A 134 2.65 -7.89 -10.61
C THR A 134 2.47 -6.43 -11.07
N ILE A 135 3.50 -5.60 -10.88
CA ILE A 135 3.47 -4.22 -11.35
C ILE A 135 3.43 -4.16 -12.89
N GLY A 136 4.08 -5.11 -13.58
CA GLY A 136 4.02 -5.26 -15.03
C GLY A 136 2.64 -5.67 -15.53
N GLU A 137 1.97 -6.63 -14.86
CA GLU A 137 0.59 -7.01 -15.19
C GLU A 137 -0.38 -5.83 -14.99
N LEU A 138 -0.20 -5.03 -13.93
CA LEU A 138 -0.96 -3.81 -13.73
C LEU A 138 -0.69 -2.77 -14.82
N ALA A 139 0.57 -2.60 -15.26
CA ALA A 139 0.90 -1.69 -16.35
C ALA A 139 0.17 -2.06 -17.65
N VAL A 140 0.14 -3.36 -18.00
CA VAL A 140 -0.62 -3.85 -19.16
C VAL A 140 -2.11 -3.52 -19.01
N GLN A 141 -2.69 -3.80 -17.84
CA GLN A 141 -4.08 -3.48 -17.56
C GLN A 141 -4.37 -1.97 -17.71
N PHE A 142 -3.52 -1.11 -17.15
CA PHE A 142 -3.69 0.34 -17.23
C PHE A 142 -3.56 0.87 -18.66
N LYS A 143 -2.64 0.30 -19.45
CA LYS A 143 -2.54 0.62 -20.89
C LYS A 143 -3.83 0.27 -21.61
N GLU A 144 -4.33 -0.95 -21.46
CA GLU A 144 -5.52 -1.42 -22.18
C GLU A 144 -6.76 -0.62 -21.81
N GLU A 145 -6.94 -0.32 -20.51
CA GLU A 145 -8.18 0.26 -20.02
C GLU A 145 -8.18 1.80 -19.98
N ARG A 146 -7.01 2.43 -19.82
CA ARG A 146 -6.91 3.88 -19.56
C ARG A 146 -5.96 4.64 -20.48
N PHE A 147 -4.87 4.02 -20.92
CA PHE A 147 -3.81 4.67 -21.70
C PHE A 147 -3.47 3.90 -22.99
N PRO A 148 -4.41 3.75 -23.93
CA PRO A 148 -4.26 2.88 -25.10
C PRO A 148 -3.19 3.35 -26.10
N LYS A 149 -2.75 4.61 -26.02
CA LYS A 149 -1.69 5.19 -26.86
C LYS A 149 -0.33 5.16 -26.17
N CYS A 150 -0.25 4.76 -24.90
CA CYS A 150 1.02 4.58 -24.22
C CYS A 150 1.85 3.48 -24.90
N GLU A 151 3.03 3.83 -25.39
CA GLU A 151 4.02 2.86 -25.86
C GLU A 151 4.65 2.20 -24.64
N LEU A 152 4.22 0.97 -24.33
CA LEU A 152 4.58 0.24 -23.12
C LEU A 152 5.40 -0.99 -23.48
N TYR A 153 6.52 -1.17 -22.80
CA TYR A 153 7.31 -2.39 -22.77
C TYR A 153 7.32 -2.93 -21.34
N VAL A 154 7.12 -4.24 -21.19
CA VAL A 154 7.24 -4.92 -19.89
C VAL A 154 8.36 -5.94 -20.00
N LEU A 155 9.39 -5.77 -19.17
CA LEU A 155 10.47 -6.75 -19.03
C LEU A 155 10.03 -7.79 -18.01
N GLY A 156 9.52 -8.92 -18.51
CA GLY A 156 9.02 -10.01 -17.69
C GLY A 156 10.14 -10.72 -16.92
N MET A 157 9.79 -11.26 -15.75
CA MET A 157 10.71 -12.05 -14.93
C MET A 157 10.91 -13.46 -15.50
N GLU A 158 12.13 -13.97 -15.39
CA GLU A 158 12.44 -15.37 -15.66
C GLU A 158 12.31 -16.20 -14.37
N GLY A 159 11.68 -17.39 -14.46
CA GLY A 159 11.56 -18.32 -13.33
C GLY A 159 10.56 -17.93 -12.24
N TYR A 160 9.85 -16.80 -12.36
CA TYR A 160 8.81 -16.40 -11.42
C TYR A 160 7.52 -17.21 -11.66
N ASP A 161 7.03 -17.89 -10.62
CA ASP A 161 5.71 -18.52 -10.60
C ASP A 161 4.74 -17.64 -9.81
N LYS A 162 3.53 -17.44 -10.33
CA LYS A 162 2.50 -16.59 -9.71
C LYS A 162 2.11 -17.00 -8.29
N LYS A 163 2.34 -18.26 -7.91
CA LYS A 163 2.09 -18.79 -6.56
C LYS A 163 3.22 -18.48 -5.58
N MET A 164 4.38 -18.01 -6.06
CA MET A 164 5.49 -17.69 -5.18
C MET A 164 5.12 -16.56 -4.24
N TRP A 165 5.42 -16.77 -2.96
CA TRP A 165 5.63 -15.71 -1.99
C TRP A 165 7.03 -15.12 -2.17
N TYR A 166 7.24 -13.90 -1.68
CA TYR A 166 8.51 -13.21 -1.90
C TYR A 166 9.74 -14.00 -1.46
N ASP A 167 9.67 -14.64 -0.29
CA ASP A 167 10.76 -15.44 0.28
C ASP A 167 11.09 -16.69 -0.55
N GLN A 168 10.16 -17.16 -1.37
CA GLN A 168 10.37 -18.29 -2.29
C GLN A 168 11.11 -17.89 -3.57
N THR A 169 11.24 -16.58 -3.85
CA THR A 169 12.01 -16.08 -4.99
C THR A 169 13.53 -16.15 -4.76
N GLY A 170 13.96 -16.28 -3.50
CA GLY A 170 15.37 -16.19 -3.09
C GLY A 170 15.94 -14.76 -3.08
N LEU A 171 15.15 -13.74 -3.41
CA LEU A 171 15.56 -12.34 -3.36
C LEU A 171 15.56 -11.81 -1.92
N PRO A 172 16.51 -10.92 -1.56
CA PRO A 172 16.50 -10.25 -0.27
C PRO A 172 15.34 -9.24 -0.19
N TRP A 173 14.63 -9.24 0.93
CA TRP A 173 13.61 -8.21 1.20
C TRP A 173 14.30 -6.88 1.51
N ILE A 174 14.12 -5.90 0.62
CA ILE A 174 14.48 -4.51 0.86
C ILE A 174 13.18 -3.79 1.21
N LEU A 175 13.09 -3.26 2.43
CA LEU A 175 11.88 -2.61 2.90
C LEU A 175 11.48 -1.44 1.97
N PRO A 176 10.33 -1.51 1.27
CA PRO A 176 9.95 -0.48 0.30
C PRO A 176 9.50 0.82 0.99
N SER A 177 9.18 0.77 2.27
CA SER A 177 8.89 1.92 3.12
C SER A 177 9.31 1.66 4.58
N PRO A 178 9.51 2.70 5.42
CA PRO A 178 9.92 2.53 6.81
C PRO A 178 9.01 1.63 7.65
N ASN A 179 7.71 1.61 7.33
CA ASN A 179 6.72 0.81 8.04
C ASN A 179 6.31 -0.45 7.27
N MET A 180 7.12 -0.88 6.30
CA MET A 180 7.04 -2.16 5.60
C MET A 180 8.36 -2.97 5.79
N PRO A 181 8.80 -3.22 7.04
CA PRO A 181 10.13 -3.74 7.32
C PRO A 181 10.34 -5.20 6.90
N THR A 182 9.27 -6.00 6.82
CA THR A 182 9.35 -7.45 6.60
C THR A 182 8.26 -7.94 5.64
N LEU A 183 8.45 -9.14 5.09
CA LEU A 183 7.40 -9.86 4.37
C LEU A 183 6.18 -10.13 5.25
N ASP A 184 6.36 -10.38 6.55
CA ASP A 184 5.26 -10.57 7.50
C ASP A 184 4.34 -9.34 7.55
N THR A 185 4.93 -8.14 7.51
CA THR A 185 4.17 -6.89 7.39
C THR A 185 3.35 -6.86 6.09
N ALA A 186 3.94 -7.22 4.95
CA ALA A 186 3.24 -7.24 3.66
C ALA A 186 2.06 -8.22 3.64
N ILE A 187 2.17 -9.36 4.33
CA ILE A 187 1.11 -10.37 4.43
C ILE A 187 -0.14 -9.83 5.15
N VAL A 188 0.03 -9.07 6.24
CA VAL A 188 -1.10 -8.54 7.02
C VAL A 188 -1.60 -7.18 6.49
N TYR A 189 -0.77 -6.46 5.74
CA TYR A 189 -1.04 -5.09 5.29
C TYR A 189 -2.38 -4.91 4.54
N PRO A 190 -2.82 -5.80 3.61
CA PRO A 190 -4.08 -5.64 2.89
C PRO A 190 -5.34 -5.56 3.78
N GLY A 191 -5.28 -6.08 5.00
CA GLY A 191 -6.31 -5.86 6.02
C GLY A 191 -5.94 -4.74 6.99
N MET A 192 -4.72 -4.76 7.50
CA MET A 192 -4.33 -3.92 8.64
C MET A 192 -4.18 -2.43 8.28
N CYS A 193 -3.97 -2.08 7.01
CA CYS A 193 -3.99 -0.67 6.60
C CYS A 193 -5.38 -0.01 6.75
N LEU A 194 -6.47 -0.78 6.83
CA LEU A 194 -7.81 -0.23 7.12
C LEU A 194 -7.85 0.50 8.47
N PHE A 195 -6.98 0.13 9.41
CA PHE A 195 -6.89 0.76 10.72
C PHE A 195 -6.35 2.19 10.64
N GLU A 196 -5.66 2.59 9.57
CA GLU A 196 -5.23 3.98 9.35
C GLU A 196 -6.41 4.94 9.33
N ALA A 197 -7.59 4.45 8.92
CA ALA A 197 -8.85 5.20 8.94
C ALA A 197 -9.54 5.20 10.33
N THR A 198 -8.86 4.83 11.41
CA THR A 198 -9.42 4.78 12.77
C THR A 198 -8.50 5.43 13.80
N ASN A 199 -8.98 5.61 15.02
CA ASN A 199 -8.17 6.00 16.19
C ASN A 199 -7.42 4.83 16.86
N VAL A 200 -7.56 3.59 16.37
CA VAL A 200 -6.84 2.42 16.87
C VAL A 200 -5.46 2.38 16.22
N SER A 201 -4.40 2.18 17.01
CA SER A 201 -3.03 2.05 16.49
C SER A 201 -2.87 0.77 15.70
N GLU A 202 -2.35 0.89 14.48
CA GLU A 202 -1.84 -0.22 13.66
C GLU A 202 -0.36 -0.55 13.96
N GLY A 203 0.16 -0.18 15.13
CA GLY A 203 1.51 -0.56 15.55
C GLY A 203 2.64 0.30 15.00
N ARG A 204 2.36 1.33 14.21
CA ARG A 204 3.34 2.40 13.91
C ARG A 204 3.80 3.05 15.23
N GLY A 205 5.07 3.44 15.29
CA GLY A 205 5.70 3.87 16.55
C GLY A 205 6.32 2.73 17.35
N THR A 206 6.31 1.50 16.82
CA THR A 206 6.92 0.29 17.41
C THR A 206 7.84 -0.40 16.41
N THR A 207 8.38 -1.58 16.78
CA THR A 207 9.24 -2.40 15.91
C THR A 207 8.46 -3.40 15.06
N ARG A 208 7.12 -3.40 15.09
CA ARG A 208 6.25 -4.35 14.37
C ARG A 208 5.00 -3.66 13.80
N PRO A 209 5.16 -2.68 12.88
CA PRO A 209 4.02 -2.01 12.27
C PRO A 209 3.11 -3.03 11.54
N PHE A 210 1.80 -2.80 11.61
CA PHE A 210 0.69 -3.61 11.10
C PHE A 210 0.54 -5.03 11.66
N GLU A 211 1.63 -5.66 12.13
CA GLU A 211 1.59 -6.97 12.79
C GLU A 211 1.00 -6.90 14.21
N ILE A 212 1.06 -5.74 14.85
CA ILE A 212 0.39 -5.47 16.13
C ILE A 212 -0.61 -4.33 15.97
N PHE A 213 -1.69 -4.38 16.73
CA PHE A 213 -2.67 -3.31 16.80
C PHE A 213 -3.26 -3.18 18.20
N GLY A 214 -3.80 -2.01 18.52
CA GLY A 214 -4.40 -1.77 19.83
C GLY A 214 -4.73 -0.32 20.11
N ALA A 215 -5.41 -0.10 21.23
CA ALA A 215 -5.74 1.23 21.74
C ALA A 215 -5.84 1.19 23.27
N PRO A 216 -5.75 2.34 23.98
CA PRO A 216 -5.85 2.36 25.44
C PRO A 216 -7.20 1.85 25.99
N PHE A 217 -8.26 1.92 25.19
CA PHE A 217 -9.60 1.48 25.58
C PHE A 217 -9.87 -0.01 25.31
N ILE A 218 -8.96 -0.72 24.63
CA ILE A 218 -9.17 -2.12 24.23
C ILE A 218 -8.76 -3.07 25.36
N ASP A 219 -9.67 -3.99 25.70
CA ASP A 219 -9.39 -5.16 26.52
C ASP A 219 -8.77 -6.27 25.65
N ALA A 220 -7.45 -6.45 25.77
CA ALA A 220 -6.68 -7.40 24.99
C ALA A 220 -7.16 -8.84 25.14
N VAL A 221 -7.50 -9.26 26.37
CA VAL A 221 -7.92 -10.62 26.69
C VAL A 221 -9.27 -10.91 26.02
N LYS A 222 -10.23 -10.00 26.19
CA LYS A 222 -11.57 -10.15 25.61
C LYS A 222 -11.51 -10.17 24.08
N LEU A 223 -10.73 -9.25 23.49
CA LEU A 223 -10.55 -9.18 22.03
C LEU A 223 -9.89 -10.45 21.47
N CYS A 224 -8.76 -10.88 22.05
CA CYS A 224 -8.05 -12.05 21.56
C CYS A 224 -8.87 -13.32 21.71
N LYS A 225 -9.61 -13.46 22.83
CA LYS A 225 -10.55 -14.57 23.01
C LYS A 225 -11.61 -14.59 21.90
N TYR A 226 -12.30 -13.47 21.68
CA TYR A 226 -13.33 -13.38 20.65
C TYR A 226 -12.78 -13.75 19.26
N MET A 227 -11.65 -13.17 18.88
CA MET A 227 -11.06 -13.40 17.55
C MET A 227 -10.54 -14.83 17.35
N ASN A 228 -9.94 -15.44 18.39
CA ASN A 228 -9.51 -16.84 18.33
C ASN A 228 -10.72 -17.81 18.30
N ASP A 229 -11.84 -17.48 18.95
CA ASP A 229 -13.06 -18.29 18.92
C ASP A 229 -13.73 -18.32 17.53
N LEU A 230 -13.48 -17.31 16.67
CA LEU A 230 -13.91 -17.29 15.26
C LEU A 230 -13.17 -18.31 14.38
N LYS A 231 -12.02 -18.83 14.84
CA LYS A 231 -11.22 -19.85 14.13
C LYS A 231 -10.86 -19.47 12.69
N PHE A 232 -10.45 -18.21 12.48
CA PHE A 232 -9.92 -17.78 11.19
C PHE A 232 -8.76 -18.71 10.75
N PRO A 233 -8.76 -19.19 9.49
CA PRO A 233 -7.70 -20.05 9.00
C PRO A 233 -6.34 -19.36 9.01
N GLY A 234 -5.30 -20.10 9.45
CA GLY A 234 -3.91 -19.68 9.30
C GLY A 234 -3.47 -18.49 10.16
N VAL A 235 -4.23 -18.10 11.19
CA VAL A 235 -3.89 -16.98 12.07
C VAL A 235 -4.18 -17.27 13.54
N TYR A 236 -3.39 -16.68 14.43
CA TYR A 236 -3.61 -16.69 15.87
C TYR A 236 -3.40 -15.28 16.45
N PHE A 237 -4.26 -14.90 17.39
CA PHE A 237 -4.19 -13.60 18.06
C PHE A 237 -3.62 -13.78 19.46
N ARG A 238 -2.41 -13.24 19.68
CA ARG A 238 -1.76 -13.23 20.99
C ARG A 238 -1.98 -11.87 21.64
N GLU A 239 -2.46 -11.88 22.88
CA GLU A 239 -2.58 -10.65 23.69
C GLU A 239 -1.27 -9.87 23.70
N ASN A 240 -1.36 -8.57 23.45
CA ASN A 240 -0.20 -7.70 23.42
C ASN A 240 -0.53 -6.34 24.04
N TYR A 241 0.39 -5.85 24.87
CA TYR A 241 0.36 -4.49 25.40
C TYR A 241 1.61 -3.78 24.91
N PHE A 242 1.43 -2.61 24.32
CA PHE A 242 2.53 -1.85 23.74
C PHE A 242 2.29 -0.35 23.89
N GLN A 243 3.36 0.43 23.84
CA GLN A 243 3.31 1.88 23.91
C GLN A 243 4.06 2.46 22.70
N PRO A 244 3.35 2.97 21.69
CA PRO A 244 3.97 3.64 20.56
C PRO A 244 4.81 4.84 20.99
N THR A 245 5.93 5.05 20.30
CA THR A 245 6.82 6.22 20.51
C THR A 245 6.36 7.45 19.71
N PHE A 246 5.61 7.24 18.63
CA PHE A 246 4.95 8.25 17.81
C PHE A 246 3.64 7.70 17.24
N HIS A 247 2.88 8.53 16.52
CA HIS A 247 1.57 8.18 15.92
C HIS A 247 0.46 7.87 16.96
N LYS A 248 -0.57 7.13 16.56
CA LYS A 248 -1.75 6.82 17.38
C LYS A 248 -1.38 6.08 18.65
N GLY A 249 -1.85 6.57 19.79
CA GLY A 249 -1.57 6.00 21.11
C GLY A 249 -0.17 6.34 21.65
N ALA A 250 0.55 7.29 21.03
CA ALA A 250 1.89 7.67 21.49
C ALA A 250 1.91 8.05 22.97
N GLY A 251 2.85 7.47 23.73
CA GLY A 251 2.98 7.72 25.16
C GLY A 251 1.94 7.03 26.05
N GLN A 252 1.01 6.25 25.49
CA GLN A 252 -0.02 5.53 26.23
C GLN A 252 0.10 4.01 26.01
N ILE A 253 -0.19 3.23 27.06
CA ILE A 253 -0.29 1.77 26.93
C ILE A 253 -1.55 1.44 26.13
N CYS A 254 -1.37 0.73 25.03
CA CYS A 254 -2.42 0.20 24.18
C CYS A 254 -2.58 -1.30 24.44
N GLY A 255 -3.79 -1.73 24.82
CA GLY A 255 -4.17 -3.14 24.80
C GLY A 255 -4.60 -3.56 23.40
N GLY A 256 -4.30 -4.79 23.01
CA GLY A 256 -4.71 -5.34 21.73
C GLY A 256 -4.07 -6.69 21.45
N ALA A 257 -3.63 -6.92 20.22
CA ALA A 257 -3.08 -8.20 19.81
C ALA A 257 -1.84 -8.06 18.91
N GLN A 258 -0.97 -9.06 18.98
CA GLN A 258 -0.07 -9.43 17.90
C GLN A 258 -0.74 -10.49 17.04
N ILE A 259 -0.71 -10.27 15.72
CA ILE A 259 -1.21 -11.19 14.71
C ILE A 259 -0.08 -12.16 14.36
N HIS A 260 -0.26 -13.44 14.67
CA HIS A 260 0.65 -14.49 14.25
C HIS A 260 0.07 -15.22 13.03
N VAL A 261 0.68 -15.02 11.86
CA VAL A 261 0.34 -15.79 10.67
C VAL A 261 0.98 -17.18 10.79
N LEU A 262 0.13 -18.21 10.92
CA LEU A 262 0.52 -19.61 11.06
C LEU A 262 0.55 -20.36 9.73
N ASP A 263 -0.30 -19.95 8.78
CA ASP A 263 -0.40 -20.51 7.44
C ASP A 263 -0.87 -19.43 6.46
N ARG A 264 0.10 -18.82 5.76
CA ARG A 264 -0.14 -17.69 4.86
C ARG A 264 -0.95 -18.06 3.61
N ASP A 265 -0.97 -19.32 3.20
CA ASP A 265 -1.75 -19.79 2.04
C ASP A 265 -3.25 -19.88 2.36
N LYS A 266 -3.60 -19.99 3.64
CA LYS A 266 -4.99 -20.00 4.12
C LYS A 266 -5.46 -18.67 4.69
N PHE A 267 -4.52 -17.81 5.09
CA PHE A 267 -4.82 -16.56 5.76
C PHE A 267 -5.42 -15.51 4.81
N ARG A 268 -6.53 -14.90 5.24
CA ARG A 268 -7.24 -13.82 4.54
C ARG A 268 -7.21 -12.56 5.40
N SER A 269 -6.23 -11.69 5.13
CA SER A 269 -5.97 -10.51 5.96
C SER A 269 -7.11 -9.50 5.93
N PHE A 270 -7.77 -9.33 4.78
CA PHE A 270 -8.85 -8.35 4.63
C PHE A 270 -10.09 -8.77 5.42
N ASP A 271 -10.54 -10.02 5.26
CA ASP A 271 -11.73 -10.54 5.95
C ASP A 271 -11.54 -10.53 7.47
N MET A 272 -10.32 -10.87 7.92
CA MET A 272 -9.92 -10.79 9.31
C MET A 272 -10.02 -9.35 9.84
N ALA A 273 -9.47 -8.38 9.11
CA ALA A 273 -9.51 -6.96 9.51
C ALA A 273 -10.93 -6.39 9.54
N VAL A 274 -11.81 -6.78 8.60
CA VAL A 274 -13.23 -6.40 8.63
C VAL A 274 -13.89 -6.90 9.92
N LYS A 275 -13.64 -8.15 10.33
CA LYS A 275 -14.18 -8.68 11.59
C LYS A 275 -13.59 -8.05 12.83
N LEU A 276 -12.29 -7.70 12.82
CA LEU A 276 -11.71 -6.92 13.91
C LEU A 276 -12.37 -5.55 14.04
N LEU A 277 -12.51 -4.82 12.93
CA LEU A 277 -13.14 -3.50 12.93
C LEU A 277 -14.61 -3.59 13.38
N GLN A 278 -15.34 -4.61 12.92
CA GLN A 278 -16.72 -4.85 13.36
C GLN A 278 -16.78 -5.08 14.88
N TYR A 279 -15.91 -5.93 15.43
CA TYR A 279 -15.80 -6.17 16.87
C TYR A 279 -15.51 -4.89 17.64
N ILE A 280 -14.47 -4.16 17.26
CA ILE A 280 -14.05 -2.95 17.98
C ILE A 280 -15.14 -1.87 17.92
N PHE A 281 -15.78 -1.69 16.76
CA PHE A 281 -16.87 -0.73 16.58
C PHE A 281 -18.05 -1.01 17.53
N ASN A 282 -18.46 -2.28 17.64
CA ASN A 282 -19.61 -2.68 18.46
C ASN A 282 -19.29 -2.74 19.95
N GLU A 283 -18.08 -3.18 20.32
CA GLU A 283 -17.68 -3.37 21.72
C GLU A 283 -17.28 -2.05 22.40
N TYR A 284 -16.71 -1.10 21.64
CA TYR A 284 -16.22 0.17 22.17
C TYR A 284 -16.91 1.40 21.53
N PRO A 285 -18.25 1.50 21.50
CA PRO A 285 -18.96 2.51 20.72
C PRO A 285 -18.79 3.94 21.25
N LYS A 286 -18.29 4.11 22.48
CA LYS A 286 -18.01 5.42 23.08
C LYS A 286 -16.60 5.94 22.76
N ASP A 287 -15.68 5.02 22.48
CA ASP A 287 -14.25 5.33 22.36
C ASP A 287 -13.72 5.15 20.93
N PHE A 288 -14.29 4.21 20.16
CA PHE A 288 -13.94 4.03 18.76
C PHE A 288 -14.35 5.24 17.93
N ALA A 289 -13.45 5.68 17.04
CA ALA A 289 -13.72 6.75 16.09
C ALA A 289 -13.11 6.46 14.72
N TRP A 290 -13.89 6.69 13.67
CA TRP A 290 -13.38 6.83 12.32
C TRP A 290 -12.56 8.11 12.19
N LYS A 291 -11.39 8.01 11.56
CA LYS A 291 -10.59 9.16 11.14
C LYS A 291 -11.46 10.03 10.23
N GLN A 292 -11.50 11.33 10.49
CA GLN A 292 -12.16 12.30 9.62
C GLN A 292 -11.19 12.76 8.52
N PRO A 293 -11.67 13.17 7.33
CA PRO A 293 -10.80 13.78 6.33
C PRO A 293 -10.06 15.01 6.91
N PRO A 294 -8.87 15.35 6.38
CA PRO A 294 -8.27 14.81 5.16
C PRO A 294 -7.51 13.48 5.33
N TYR A 295 -7.32 12.78 4.22
CA TYR A 295 -6.48 11.58 4.11
C TYR A 295 -5.94 11.46 2.70
N GLU A 296 -4.60 11.38 2.55
CA GLU A 296 -3.93 11.15 1.25
C GLU A 296 -4.47 12.06 0.13
N TYR A 297 -4.52 13.37 0.41
CA TYR A 297 -4.99 14.43 -0.49
C TYR A 297 -6.50 14.37 -0.87
N GLU A 298 -7.30 13.54 -0.21
CA GLU A 298 -8.76 13.60 -0.26
C GLU A 298 -9.30 14.32 0.98
N PHE A 299 -10.17 15.31 0.76
CA PHE A 299 -10.59 16.29 1.77
C PHE A 299 -12.07 16.18 2.14
N LYS A 300 -12.84 15.34 1.43
CA LYS A 300 -14.30 15.25 1.57
C LYS A 300 -14.76 13.87 2.01
N LYS A 301 -14.24 12.82 1.38
CA LYS A 301 -14.69 11.44 1.65
C LYS A 301 -14.07 10.91 2.94
N LEU A 302 -14.78 10.02 3.62
CA LEU A 302 -14.24 9.38 4.81
C LEU A 302 -13.07 8.47 4.41
N PRO A 303 -11.92 8.52 5.12
CA PRO A 303 -10.75 7.70 4.87
C PRO A 303 -11.08 6.20 4.71
N ILE A 304 -11.95 5.67 5.57
CA ILE A 304 -12.34 4.25 5.50
C ILE A 304 -13.09 3.91 4.20
N ASP A 305 -13.97 4.79 3.72
CA ASP A 305 -14.74 4.54 2.49
C ASP A 305 -13.85 4.60 1.26
N ILE A 306 -12.77 5.41 1.31
CA ILE A 306 -11.73 5.47 0.28
C ILE A 306 -10.85 4.21 0.30
N LEU A 307 -10.40 3.78 1.48
CA LEU A 307 -9.57 2.57 1.62
C LEU A 307 -10.33 1.32 1.21
N LEU A 308 -11.61 1.21 1.58
CA LEU A 308 -12.52 0.18 1.08
C LEU A 308 -12.83 0.38 -0.40
N GLY A 309 -12.82 1.61 -0.90
CA GLY A 309 -13.17 1.92 -2.29
C GLY A 309 -14.65 1.73 -2.58
N ASN A 310 -15.49 1.82 -1.53
CA ASN A 310 -16.93 1.62 -1.58
C ASN A 310 -17.55 2.25 -0.33
N GLY A 311 -18.54 3.14 -0.48
CA GLY A 311 -19.13 3.84 0.66
C GLY A 311 -20.37 3.21 1.29
N THR A 312 -20.81 2.03 0.84
CA THR A 312 -21.81 1.23 1.56
C THR A 312 -21.16 0.09 2.35
N PHE A 313 -20.01 -0.43 1.91
CA PHE A 313 -19.31 -1.56 2.52
C PHE A 313 -19.11 -1.39 4.03
N ARG A 314 -18.64 -0.22 4.46
CA ARG A 314 -18.44 0.10 5.88
C ARG A 314 -19.72 -0.10 6.69
N LYS A 315 -20.84 0.43 6.21
CA LYS A 315 -22.14 0.35 6.89
C LYS A 315 -22.68 -1.08 6.92
N GLU A 316 -22.50 -1.81 5.82
CA GLU A 316 -23.03 -3.17 5.65
C GLU A 316 -22.25 -4.21 6.47
N PHE A 317 -20.92 -4.13 6.48
CA PHE A 317 -20.06 -5.20 6.99
C PHE A 317 -19.29 -4.85 8.28
N ILE A 318 -19.15 -3.57 8.62
CA ILE A 318 -18.39 -3.13 9.79
C ILE A 318 -19.30 -2.50 10.85
N GLU A 319 -20.19 -1.59 10.46
CA GLU A 319 -21.09 -0.90 11.39
C GLU A 319 -22.37 -1.72 11.68
N SER A 320 -22.50 -2.91 11.09
CA SER A 320 -23.58 -3.85 11.40
C SER A 320 -23.35 -4.54 12.74
N SER A 321 -24.43 -4.78 13.48
CA SER A 321 -24.41 -5.47 14.77
C SER A 321 -23.87 -6.90 14.64
N ILE A 322 -23.15 -7.34 15.68
CA ILE A 322 -22.61 -8.69 15.85
C ILE A 322 -23.65 -9.60 16.48
#